data_AF-A0A835EFC2-F1
#
_entry.id   AF-A0A835EFC2-F1
#
_cell.length_a   1.000
_cell.length_b   1.000
_cell.length_c   1.000
_cell.angle_alpha   90.00
_cell.angle_beta   90.00
_cell.angle_gamma   90.00
#
_symmetry.space_group_name_H-M   'P 1'
#
loop_
_entity.id
_entity.type
_entity.pdbx_description
1 polymer ?
#
loop_
_entity_poly.entity_id
_entity_poly.type
_entity_poly.pdbx_seq_one_letter_code
_entity_poly.pdbx_strand_id
1 'polypeptide(L)'
;MSLLYVTGLPAETLVDRYVTVGTYSLLRSSTIEPECIGQHSILMEGSLVETNSILGAGSVLPPRRQIPTGDLWAGNPARCHGRKVWEPGASARCIASMLEELASLKVMTKPMQQRYAMQWQKPNEGWIKINTDAAFDTGTCTGNAGVVIRNHDSLVQAAAARWFDDIPDVLTAEVMAAKEGLELAVECGLFR
;
A
#
# COMPACT_ATOMS: atom_id res chain seq x y z
N MET A 1 -20.83 30.40 -8.65
CA MET A 1 -20.21 29.08 -8.46
C MET A 1 -18.73 29.35 -8.20
N SER A 2 -18.39 29.55 -6.92
CA SER A 2 -17.07 30.03 -6.49
C SER A 2 -16.10 28.86 -6.40
N LEU A 3 -15.06 28.87 -7.25
CA LEU A 3 -13.87 28.02 -7.09
C LEU A 3 -13.18 28.44 -5.78
N LEU A 4 -13.25 27.60 -4.75
CA LEU A 4 -12.34 27.67 -3.62
C LEU A 4 -11.00 27.06 -4.07
N TYR A 5 -10.02 27.93 -4.34
CA TYR A 5 -8.61 27.53 -4.34
C TYR A 5 -8.24 27.17 -2.89
N VAL A 6 -8.43 25.91 -2.51
CA VAL A 6 -7.90 25.39 -1.25
C VAL A 6 -6.38 25.37 -1.38
N THR A 7 -5.70 26.25 -0.66
CA THR A 7 -4.25 26.23 -0.49
C THR A 7 -3.88 25.03 0.37
N GLY A 8 -3.66 23.89 -0.27
CA GLY A 8 -3.28 22.63 0.36
C GLY A 8 -3.79 21.48 -0.50
N LEU A 9 -2.88 20.66 -1.00
CA LEU A 9 -3.30 19.40 -1.60
C LEU A 9 -3.76 18.51 -0.44
N PRO A 10 -4.88 17.79 -0.57
CA PRO A 10 -5.31 16.83 0.43
C PRO A 10 -4.13 15.92 0.80
N ALA A 11 -3.86 15.72 2.09
CA ALA A 11 -2.76 14.84 2.52
C ALA A 11 -3.06 13.36 2.21
N GLU A 12 -4.30 13.05 1.85
CA GLU A 12 -4.81 11.72 1.55
C GLU A 12 -4.32 11.17 0.21
N THR A 13 -4.09 9.86 0.18
CA THR A 13 -3.85 9.10 -1.05
C THR A 13 -5.11 8.31 -1.35
N LEU A 14 -5.72 8.54 -2.50
CA LEU A 14 -6.95 7.88 -2.93
C LEU A 14 -6.60 6.86 -4.03
N VAL A 15 -6.94 5.60 -3.81
CA VAL A 15 -6.73 4.50 -4.76
C VAL A 15 -8.09 3.88 -5.06
N ASP A 16 -8.59 4.04 -6.28
CA ASP A 16 -9.91 3.56 -6.68
C ASP A 16 -9.89 2.04 -6.98
N ARG A 17 -11.07 1.48 -7.28
CA ARG A 17 -11.25 0.06 -7.58
C ARG A 17 -10.50 -0.33 -8.85
N TYR A 18 -10.01 -1.57 -8.88
CA TYR A 18 -9.28 -2.13 -10.03
C TYR A 18 -7.95 -1.43 -10.34
N VAL A 19 -7.39 -0.68 -9.38
CA VAL A 19 -6.04 -0.15 -9.50
C VAL A 19 -5.00 -1.23 -9.20
N THR A 20 -4.01 -1.36 -10.08
CA THR A 20 -2.83 -2.21 -9.82
C THR A 20 -1.63 -1.33 -9.54
N VAL A 21 -1.09 -1.37 -8.33
CA VAL A 21 0.14 -0.63 -7.98
C VAL A 21 1.34 -1.55 -8.09
N GLY A 22 2.26 -1.24 -8.99
CA GLY A 22 3.49 -2.01 -9.17
C GLY A 22 4.40 -1.99 -7.94
N THR A 23 5.15 -3.07 -7.73
CA THR A 23 6.08 -3.23 -6.62
C THR A 23 7.01 -2.03 -6.44
N TYR A 24 7.37 -1.71 -5.21
CA TYR A 24 8.29 -0.62 -4.85
C TYR A 24 7.85 0.78 -5.30
N SER A 25 6.56 0.97 -5.62
CA SER A 25 6.02 2.30 -5.90
C SER A 25 5.82 3.10 -4.61
N LEU A 26 6.06 4.41 -4.68
CA LEU A 26 5.85 5.35 -3.58
C LEU A 26 4.68 6.28 -3.94
N LEU A 27 3.62 6.22 -3.15
CA LEU A 27 2.45 7.10 -3.29
C LEU A 27 2.46 8.15 -2.19
N ARG A 28 2.30 9.42 -2.54
CA ARG A 28 2.28 10.51 -1.56
C ARG A 28 1.18 11.50 -1.92
N SER A 29 0.11 11.48 -1.13
CA SER A 29 -1.02 12.42 -1.25
C SER A 29 -1.57 12.51 -2.68
N SER A 30 -1.72 11.36 -3.35
CA SER A 30 -2.05 11.25 -4.77
C SER A 30 -3.39 10.56 -5.01
N THR A 31 -4.08 10.91 -6.09
CA THR A 31 -5.34 10.27 -6.50
C THR A 31 -5.08 9.37 -7.71
N ILE A 32 -5.54 8.13 -7.63
CA ILE A 32 -5.36 7.11 -8.68
C ILE A 32 -6.74 6.54 -8.99
N GLU A 33 -7.24 6.84 -10.17
CA GLU A 33 -8.43 6.25 -10.76
C GLU A 33 -8.12 4.87 -11.38
N PRO A 34 -9.14 4.06 -11.72
CA PRO A 34 -8.95 2.66 -12.14
C PRO A 34 -7.98 2.52 -13.33
N GLU A 35 -6.79 1.96 -13.08
CA GLU A 35 -5.82 1.41 -14.05
C GLU A 35 -4.53 0.86 -13.36
N CYS A 36 -3.49 0.53 -14.14
CA CYS A 36 -2.18 0.04 -13.67
C CYS A 36 -1.12 1.14 -13.54
N ILE A 37 -0.48 1.21 -12.38
CA ILE A 37 0.78 1.93 -12.11
C ILE A 37 1.96 0.98 -12.26
N GLY A 38 2.93 1.32 -13.11
CA GLY A 38 4.16 0.54 -13.30
C GLY A 38 5.02 0.49 -12.03
N GLN A 39 5.84 -0.55 -11.92
CA GLN A 39 6.74 -0.77 -10.77
C GLN A 39 7.70 0.38 -10.53
N HIS A 40 8.18 0.56 -9.30
CA HIS A 40 9.14 1.60 -8.93
C HIS A 40 8.69 3.03 -9.29
N SER A 41 7.40 3.27 -9.40
CA SER A 41 6.87 4.59 -9.74
C SER A 41 6.73 5.45 -8.50
N ILE A 42 6.96 6.75 -8.62
CA ILE A 42 6.82 7.72 -7.53
C ILE A 42 5.74 8.72 -7.91
N LEU A 43 4.66 8.76 -7.15
CA LEU A 43 3.59 9.74 -7.30
C LEU A 43 3.72 10.77 -6.17
N MET A 44 3.90 12.04 -6.56
CA MET A 44 4.06 13.14 -5.61
C MET A 44 2.72 13.81 -5.26
N GLU A 45 2.77 14.75 -4.32
CA GLU A 45 1.60 15.38 -3.70
C GLU A 45 0.65 16.03 -4.72
N GLY A 46 -0.62 15.68 -4.61
CA GLY A 46 -1.73 16.07 -5.49
C GLY A 46 -1.57 15.66 -6.94
N SER A 47 -0.73 14.68 -7.23
CA SER A 47 -0.73 14.06 -8.55
C SER A 47 -1.99 13.23 -8.77
N LEU A 48 -2.50 13.25 -9.99
CA LEU A 48 -3.73 12.57 -10.40
C LEU A 48 -3.42 11.65 -11.58
N VAL A 49 -3.83 10.39 -11.46
CA VAL A 49 -3.82 9.42 -12.56
C VAL A 49 -5.26 9.10 -12.88
N GLU A 50 -5.73 9.51 -14.06
CA GLU A 50 -7.12 9.28 -14.47
C GLU A 50 -7.35 7.85 -14.97
N THR A 51 -8.61 7.50 -15.15
CA THR A 51 -9.06 6.17 -15.59
C THR A 51 -8.41 5.77 -16.91
N ASN A 52 -8.08 4.48 -17.10
CA ASN A 52 -7.43 4.00 -18.31
C ASN A 52 -6.06 4.66 -18.61
N SER A 53 -5.46 5.38 -17.67
CA SER A 53 -4.16 6.02 -17.86
C SER A 53 -3.04 5.22 -17.20
N ILE A 54 -1.86 5.21 -17.81
CA ILE A 54 -0.76 4.35 -17.36
C ILE A 54 0.45 5.20 -17.04
N LEU A 55 1.00 4.96 -15.86
CA LEU A 55 2.33 5.42 -15.49
C LEU A 55 3.33 4.27 -15.70
N GLY A 56 4.30 4.44 -16.59
CA GLY A 56 5.31 3.43 -16.88
C GLY A 56 6.22 3.14 -15.68
N ALA A 57 6.86 1.98 -15.64
CA ALA A 57 7.77 1.62 -14.56
C ALA A 57 8.93 2.62 -14.39
N GLY A 58 9.38 2.84 -13.15
CA GLY A 58 10.47 3.75 -12.78
C GLY A 58 10.13 5.23 -12.96
N SER A 59 8.85 5.57 -13.16
CA SER A 59 8.46 6.93 -13.52
C SER A 59 8.11 7.77 -12.30
N VAL A 60 8.42 9.06 -12.36
CA VAL A 60 8.15 10.02 -11.27
C VAL A 60 7.12 11.03 -11.73
N LEU A 61 5.89 10.92 -11.23
CA LEU A 61 4.82 11.87 -11.48
C LEU A 61 4.96 13.07 -10.52
N PRO A 62 5.30 14.28 -11.02
CA PRO A 62 5.57 15.43 -10.15
C PRO A 62 4.32 15.97 -9.43
N PRO A 63 4.48 16.83 -8.42
CA PRO A 63 3.36 17.36 -7.65
C PRO A 63 2.37 18.10 -8.56
N ARG A 64 1.07 17.92 -8.27
CA ARG A 64 -0.05 18.53 -9.03
C ARG A 64 -0.09 18.15 -10.51
N ARG A 65 0.62 17.11 -10.93
CA ARG A 65 0.60 16.66 -12.32
C ARG A 65 -0.49 15.61 -12.52
N GLN A 66 -1.26 15.82 -13.57
CA GLN A 66 -2.35 14.95 -13.98
C GLN A 66 -1.98 14.19 -15.25
N ILE A 67 -2.19 12.87 -15.22
CA ILE A 67 -2.17 11.99 -16.39
C ILE A 67 -3.61 11.89 -16.88
N PRO A 68 -3.93 12.43 -18.08
CA PRO A 68 -5.28 12.33 -18.62
C PRO A 68 -5.70 10.90 -18.95
N THR A 69 -7.01 10.68 -19.01
CA THR A 69 -7.65 9.42 -19.33
C THR A 69 -7.11 8.86 -20.63
N GLY A 70 -6.63 7.61 -20.61
CA GLY A 70 -6.10 6.94 -21.79
C GLY A 70 -4.69 7.34 -22.21
N ASP A 71 -4.03 8.25 -21.49
CA ASP A 71 -2.66 8.67 -21.80
C ASP A 71 -1.62 7.76 -21.12
N LEU A 72 -0.54 7.48 -21.85
CA LEU A 72 0.65 6.82 -21.32
C LEU A 72 1.71 7.86 -20.97
N TRP A 73 2.19 7.83 -19.73
CA TRP A 73 3.28 8.66 -19.26
C TRP A 73 4.42 7.82 -18.71
N ALA A 74 5.66 8.23 -18.98
CA ALA A 74 6.82 7.52 -18.47
C ALA A 74 8.01 8.46 -18.24
N GLY A 75 8.98 8.00 -17.45
CA GLY A 75 10.25 8.67 -17.19
C GLY A 75 10.32 9.40 -15.84
N ASN A 76 11.49 9.92 -15.52
CA ASN A 76 11.75 10.71 -14.32
C ASN A 76 12.39 12.05 -14.72
N PRO A 77 11.61 13.16 -14.76
CA PRO A 77 10.18 13.26 -14.44
C PRO A 77 9.28 12.73 -15.57
N ALA A 78 8.10 12.23 -15.21
CA ALA A 78 7.17 11.61 -16.15
C ALA A 78 6.70 12.62 -17.20
N ARG A 79 6.67 12.19 -18.46
CA ARG A 79 6.18 12.95 -19.61
C ARG A 79 5.24 12.11 -20.44
N CYS A 80 4.25 12.78 -21.06
CA CYS A 80 3.35 12.14 -22.01
C CYS A 80 4.17 11.55 -23.15
N HIS A 81 3.97 10.26 -23.41
CA HIS A 81 4.67 9.54 -24.48
C HIS A 81 4.04 9.77 -25.87
N GLY A 82 3.05 10.66 -25.96
CA GLY A 82 2.40 11.09 -27.21
C GLY A 82 1.48 10.06 -27.86
N ARG A 83 1.30 8.89 -27.25
CA ARG A 83 0.36 7.86 -27.72
C ARG A 83 -0.91 7.94 -26.91
N LYS A 84 -2.03 8.27 -27.57
CA LYS A 84 -3.38 8.01 -27.08
C LYS A 84 -3.80 6.67 -27.64
N VAL A 85 -4.39 5.83 -26.79
CA VAL A 85 -4.86 4.48 -27.15
C VAL A 85 -3.73 3.46 -27.26
N TRP A 86 -4.05 2.28 -26.78
CA TRP A 86 -3.12 1.30 -26.31
C TRP A 86 -3.63 -0.07 -26.78
N GLU A 87 -2.71 -0.97 -27.15
CA GLU A 87 -3.05 -2.34 -27.54
C GLU A 87 -3.10 -3.26 -26.32
N PRO A 88 -4.17 -4.07 -26.10
CA PRO A 88 -4.40 -5.03 -25.00
C PRO A 88 -3.17 -5.66 -24.34
N GLY A 89 -2.11 -5.87 -25.12
CA GLY A 89 -0.82 -6.39 -24.70
C GLY A 89 -0.01 -5.58 -23.67
N ALA A 90 -0.17 -4.26 -23.44
CA ALA A 90 0.75 -3.59 -22.49
C ALA A 90 0.41 -3.73 -20.98
N SER A 91 -0.77 -4.23 -20.62
CA SER A 91 -1.32 -4.43 -19.26
C SER A 91 -1.06 -5.87 -18.99
N ALA A 92 -1.22 -6.73 -20.00
CA ALA A 92 -0.51 -8.00 -20.05
C ALA A 92 1.01 -7.82 -19.85
N ARG A 93 1.69 -6.83 -20.46
CA ARG A 93 3.12 -6.54 -20.19
C ARG A 93 3.36 -5.96 -18.81
N CYS A 94 2.48 -5.10 -18.30
CA CYS A 94 2.60 -4.53 -16.96
C CYS A 94 2.47 -5.63 -15.91
N ILE A 95 1.41 -6.44 -16.02
CA ILE A 95 1.17 -7.64 -15.21
C ILE A 95 2.30 -8.65 -15.41
N ALA A 96 2.79 -8.88 -16.63
CA ALA A 96 3.91 -9.79 -16.88
C ALA A 96 5.19 -9.27 -16.23
N SER A 97 5.50 -7.97 -16.30
CA SER A 97 6.63 -7.34 -15.61
C SER A 97 6.50 -7.47 -14.09
N MET A 98 5.28 -7.33 -13.55
CA MET A 98 4.97 -7.57 -12.13
C MET A 98 5.19 -9.03 -11.73
N LEU A 99 4.75 -9.98 -12.56
CA LEU A 99 4.94 -11.41 -12.35
C LEU A 99 6.40 -11.84 -12.53
N GLU A 100 7.12 -11.25 -13.48
CA GLU A 100 8.54 -11.49 -13.73
C GLU A 100 9.39 -10.96 -12.58
N GLU A 101 9.04 -9.83 -11.98
CA GLU A 101 9.71 -9.33 -10.76
C GLU A 101 9.38 -10.21 -9.54
N LEU A 102 8.12 -10.64 -9.39
CA LEU A 102 7.73 -11.61 -8.36
C LEU A 102 8.52 -12.92 -8.50
N ALA A 103 8.74 -13.39 -9.74
CA ALA A 103 9.51 -14.58 -10.05
C ALA A 103 11.03 -14.36 -9.95
N SER A 104 11.51 -13.13 -10.19
CA SER A 104 12.92 -12.74 -10.15
C SER A 104 13.40 -12.28 -8.79
N LEU A 105 12.51 -12.25 -7.78
CA LEU A 105 12.86 -12.18 -6.36
C LEU A 105 13.65 -13.44 -5.95
N LYS A 106 14.89 -13.55 -6.44
CA LYS A 106 15.96 -14.16 -5.67
C LYS A 106 16.18 -13.24 -4.47
N VAL A 107 16.00 -13.78 -3.26
CA VAL A 107 16.46 -13.13 -2.03
C VAL A 107 17.97 -12.87 -2.18
N MET A 108 18.33 -11.66 -2.61
CA MET A 108 19.71 -11.20 -2.69
C MET A 108 19.87 -9.98 -1.82
N THR A 109 20.54 -10.22 -0.70
CA THR A 109 20.97 -9.26 0.31
C THR A 109 22.10 -8.39 -0.24
N LYS A 110 21.98 -7.07 -0.11
CA LYS A 110 23.10 -6.12 -0.29
C LYS A 110 23.24 -5.29 0.99
N PRO A 111 24.45 -5.11 1.56
CA PRO A 111 24.60 -4.53 2.88
C PRO A 111 24.37 -3.02 2.81
N MET A 112 23.26 -2.58 3.39
CA MET A 112 22.90 -1.17 3.53
C MET A 112 23.43 -0.65 4.87
N GLN A 113 24.08 0.51 4.83
CA GLN A 113 24.51 1.28 6.01
C GLN A 113 23.44 1.26 7.10
N GLN A 114 23.88 1.13 8.36
CA GLN A 114 23.08 0.93 9.57
C GLN A 114 21.97 1.99 9.74
N ARG A 115 20.89 1.84 8.99
CA ARG A 115 19.56 2.06 9.54
C ARG A 115 19.37 0.91 10.50
N TYR A 116 19.05 1.17 11.75
CA TYR A 116 18.46 0.16 12.61
C TYR A 116 17.09 -0.19 12.00
N ALA A 117 17.10 -0.92 10.89
CA ALA A 117 15.97 -1.72 10.48
C ALA A 117 15.79 -2.66 11.67
N MET A 118 14.77 -2.40 12.48
CA MET A 118 14.25 -3.40 13.40
C MET A 118 13.67 -4.51 12.52
N GLN A 119 14.56 -5.29 11.92
CA GLN A 119 14.23 -6.51 11.26
C GLN A 119 13.49 -7.34 12.29
N TRP A 120 12.31 -7.82 11.92
CA TRP A 120 11.51 -8.66 12.80
C TRP A 120 12.41 -9.76 13.39
N GLN A 121 12.46 -9.84 14.71
CA GLN A 121 13.18 -10.89 15.43
C GLN A 121 12.16 -11.85 16.04
N LYS A 122 12.42 -13.15 15.93
CA LYS A 122 11.64 -14.16 16.65
C LYS A 122 11.67 -13.85 18.15
N PRO A 123 10.57 -14.08 18.87
CA PRO A 123 10.56 -13.85 20.32
C PRO A 123 11.53 -14.82 21.02
N ASN A 124 11.97 -14.43 22.22
CA ASN A 124 12.81 -15.28 23.07
C ASN A 124 12.08 -16.58 23.43
N GLU A 125 12.82 -17.62 23.80
CA GLU A 125 12.24 -18.88 24.26
C GLU A 125 11.20 -18.66 25.37
N GLY A 126 10.06 -19.34 25.27
CA GLY A 126 8.91 -19.15 26.16
C GLY A 126 8.04 -17.92 25.87
N TRP A 127 8.47 -17.01 24.99
CA TRP A 127 7.68 -15.84 24.62
C TRP A 127 6.88 -16.06 23.34
N ILE A 128 5.75 -15.37 23.27
CA ILE A 128 4.97 -15.17 22.05
C ILE A 128 5.11 -13.73 21.56
N LYS A 129 4.96 -13.54 20.25
CA LYS A 129 4.85 -12.22 19.63
C LYS A 129 3.52 -12.10 18.93
N ILE A 130 2.75 -11.09 19.32
CA ILE A 130 1.48 -10.71 18.71
C ILE A 130 1.79 -9.57 17.76
N ASN A 131 1.53 -9.76 16.46
CA ASN A 131 1.59 -8.67 15.47
C ASN A 131 0.16 -8.31 15.11
N THR A 132 -0.15 -7.03 15.19
CA THR A 132 -1.45 -6.46 14.87
C THR A 132 -1.27 -5.39 13.81
N ASP A 133 -2.24 -5.27 12.91
CA ASP A 133 -2.29 -4.25 11.88
C ASP A 133 -3.74 -3.79 11.71
N ALA A 134 -3.96 -2.51 11.43
CA ALA A 134 -5.28 -1.95 11.24
C ALA A 134 -5.43 -1.33 9.83
N ALA A 135 -6.59 -1.52 9.21
CA ALA A 135 -7.02 -0.68 8.10
C ALA A 135 -8.24 0.14 8.52
N PHE A 136 -8.38 1.35 7.99
CA PHE A 136 -9.46 2.26 8.32
C PHE A 136 -9.98 2.95 7.06
N ASP A 137 -11.30 3.07 6.96
CA ASP A 137 -12.02 3.80 5.93
C ASP A 137 -12.76 5.00 6.56
N THR A 138 -12.32 6.21 6.20
CA THR A 138 -12.91 7.48 6.66
C THR A 138 -14.30 7.74 6.09
N GLY A 139 -14.63 7.19 4.91
CA GLY A 139 -15.91 7.43 4.25
C GLY A 139 -17.06 6.66 4.90
N THR A 140 -16.76 5.47 5.42
CA THR A 140 -17.74 4.61 6.08
C THR A 140 -17.58 4.58 7.60
N CYS A 141 -16.52 5.18 8.14
CA CYS A 141 -16.12 5.07 9.55
C CYS A 141 -15.99 3.60 9.99
N THR A 142 -15.44 2.76 9.11
CA THR A 142 -15.22 1.33 9.40
C THR A 142 -13.74 1.04 9.51
N GLY A 143 -13.40 0.05 10.32
CA GLY A 143 -12.04 -0.44 10.47
C GLY A 143 -11.96 -1.95 10.34
N ASN A 144 -10.76 -2.46 10.06
CA ASN A 144 -10.47 -3.87 10.22
C ASN A 144 -9.16 -4.05 10.98
N ALA A 145 -8.98 -5.22 11.59
CA ALA A 145 -7.74 -5.62 12.21
C ALA A 145 -7.30 -6.99 11.72
N GLY A 146 -6.00 -7.12 11.46
CA GLY A 146 -5.32 -8.40 11.27
C GLY A 146 -4.46 -8.71 12.49
N VAL A 147 -4.54 -9.95 13.00
CA VAL A 147 -3.73 -10.42 14.14
C VAL A 147 -3.01 -11.71 13.74
N VAL A 148 -1.72 -11.80 14.06
CA VAL A 148 -0.94 -13.04 13.96
C VAL A 148 -0.09 -13.22 15.22
N ILE A 149 -0.29 -14.33 15.93
CA ILE A 149 0.46 -14.71 17.13
C ILE A 149 1.45 -15.81 16.77
N ARG A 150 2.73 -15.63 17.13
CA ARG A 150 3.80 -16.60 16.88
C ARG A 150 4.59 -16.93 18.14
N ASN A 151 5.04 -18.17 18.27
CA ASN A 151 5.98 -18.57 19.32
C ASN A 151 7.44 -18.35 18.90
N HIS A 152 8.38 -18.69 19.79
CA HIS A 152 9.83 -18.60 19.57
C HIS A 152 10.39 -19.53 18.48
N ASP A 153 9.66 -20.59 18.12
CA ASP A 153 9.95 -21.45 16.97
C ASP A 153 9.44 -20.86 15.65
N SER A 154 8.89 -19.64 15.68
CA SER A 154 8.26 -18.97 14.54
C SER A 154 7.01 -19.66 14.00
N LEU A 155 6.43 -20.58 14.79
CA LEU A 155 5.16 -21.24 14.47
C LEU A 155 4.00 -20.29 14.81
N VAL A 156 3.04 -20.19 13.89
CA VAL A 156 1.79 -19.46 14.11
C VAL A 156 0.95 -20.24 15.11
N GLN A 157 0.65 -19.62 16.25
CA GLN A 157 -0.19 -20.19 17.30
C GLN A 157 -1.66 -19.83 17.08
N ALA A 158 -1.92 -18.62 16.58
CA ALA A 158 -3.27 -18.13 16.27
C ALA A 158 -3.20 -16.99 15.24
N ALA A 159 -4.29 -16.79 14.52
CA ALA A 159 -4.49 -15.63 13.65
C ALA A 159 -5.98 -15.27 13.59
N ALA A 160 -6.27 -13.98 13.44
CA ALA A 160 -7.63 -13.49 13.28
C ALA A 160 -7.69 -12.31 12.31
N ALA A 161 -8.84 -12.14 11.69
CA ALA A 161 -9.23 -10.91 11.00
C ALA A 161 -10.56 -10.45 11.61
N ARG A 162 -10.65 -9.18 11.99
CA ARG A 162 -11.85 -8.58 12.58
C ARG A 162 -12.28 -7.35 11.83
N TRP A 163 -13.60 -7.15 11.83
CA TRP A 163 -14.23 -5.95 11.31
C TRP A 163 -14.77 -5.14 12.48
N PHE A 164 -14.67 -3.83 12.39
CA PHE A 164 -15.21 -2.88 13.35
C PHE A 164 -16.05 -1.84 12.61
N ASP A 165 -17.23 -1.59 13.15
CA ASP A 165 -18.09 -0.49 12.73
C ASP A 165 -17.89 0.70 13.68
N ASP A 166 -18.29 1.90 13.24
CA ASP A 166 -18.28 3.13 14.04
C ASP A 166 -16.91 3.52 14.62
N ILE A 167 -15.85 3.32 13.85
CA ILE A 167 -14.50 3.75 14.21
C ILE A 167 -14.31 5.23 13.83
N PRO A 168 -13.97 6.12 14.77
CA PRO A 168 -13.92 7.56 14.50
C PRO A 168 -12.65 7.99 13.76
N ASP A 169 -11.55 7.25 13.88
CA ASP A 169 -10.25 7.63 13.33
C ASP A 169 -9.25 6.45 13.29
N VAL A 170 -8.15 6.66 12.56
CA VAL A 170 -7.07 5.67 12.36
C VAL A 170 -6.43 5.24 13.69
N LEU A 171 -6.22 6.17 14.63
CA LEU A 171 -5.59 5.83 15.91
C LEU A 171 -6.51 4.92 16.73
N THR A 172 -7.80 5.16 16.69
CA THR A 172 -8.78 4.26 17.30
C THR A 172 -8.76 2.88 16.64
N ALA A 173 -8.62 2.79 15.31
CA ALA A 173 -8.48 1.50 14.62
C ALA A 173 -7.23 0.71 15.09
N GLU A 174 -6.09 1.39 15.24
CA GLU A 174 -4.84 0.80 15.76
C GLU A 174 -4.99 0.29 17.20
N VAL A 175 -5.62 1.07 18.07
CA VAL A 175 -5.90 0.66 19.46
C VAL A 175 -6.82 -0.56 19.49
N MET A 176 -7.82 -0.61 18.63
CA MET A 176 -8.73 -1.75 18.52
C MET A 176 -8.03 -3.00 17.99
N ALA A 177 -7.12 -2.87 17.01
CA ALA A 177 -6.31 -3.98 16.54
C ALA A 177 -5.39 -4.53 17.64
N ALA A 178 -4.75 -3.66 18.42
CA ALA A 178 -3.93 -4.06 19.57
C ALA A 178 -4.76 -4.78 20.65
N LYS A 179 -5.98 -4.28 20.94
CA LYS A 179 -6.93 -4.90 21.86
C LYS A 179 -7.31 -6.31 21.41
N GLU A 180 -7.69 -6.46 20.13
CA GLU A 180 -8.05 -7.76 19.55
C GLU A 180 -6.88 -8.74 19.61
N GLY A 181 -5.64 -8.26 19.40
CA GLY A 181 -4.44 -9.06 19.55
C GLY A 181 -4.30 -9.68 20.94
N LEU A 182 -4.57 -8.90 21.99
CA LEU A 182 -4.54 -9.37 23.37
C LEU A 182 -5.71 -10.29 23.70
N GLU A 183 -6.92 -9.97 23.23
CA GLU A 183 -8.10 -10.80 23.44
C GLU A 183 -7.94 -12.18 22.80
N LEU A 184 -7.46 -12.26 21.56
CA LEU A 184 -7.16 -13.51 20.88
C LEU A 184 -6.11 -14.34 21.62
N ALA A 185 -5.08 -13.69 22.20
CA ALA A 185 -4.07 -14.38 23.00
C ALA A 185 -4.69 -15.01 24.25
N VAL A 186 -5.60 -14.31 24.92
CA VAL A 186 -6.33 -14.82 26.10
C VAL A 186 -7.22 -16.00 25.71
N GLU A 187 -8.02 -15.86 24.64
CA GLU A 187 -8.90 -16.92 24.13
C GLU A 187 -8.12 -18.21 23.79
N CYS A 188 -6.93 -18.07 23.23
CA CYS A 188 -6.07 -19.19 22.86
C CYS A 188 -5.26 -19.77 24.03
N GLY A 189 -5.38 -19.23 25.25
CA GLY A 189 -4.61 -19.71 26.40
C GLY A 189 -3.15 -19.25 26.43
N LEU A 190 -2.79 -18.22 25.67
CA LEU A 190 -1.42 -17.77 25.40
C LEU A 190 -1.01 -16.59 26.31
N PHE A 191 -1.20 -16.72 27.62
CA PHE A 191 -0.99 -15.65 28.61
C PHE A 191 0.00 -16.02 29.74
N ARG A 192 0.97 -16.88 29.44
CA ARG A 192 2.02 -17.29 30.39
C ARG A 192 3.32 -16.55 30.20
#